data_AF-A0A392S2E0-F1
#
_entry.id   AF-A0A392S2E0-F1
#
_cell.length_a   1.000
_cell.length_b   1.000
_cell.length_c   1.000
_cell.angle_alpha   90.00
_cell.angle_beta   90.00
_cell.angle_gamma   90.00
#
_symmetry.space_group_name_H-M   'P 1'
#
loop_
_entity.id
_entity.type
_entity.pdbx_description
1 polymer ?
#
loop_
_entity_poly.entity_id
_entity_poly.type
_entity_poly.pdbx_seq_one_letter_code
_entity_poly.pdbx_strand_id
1 'polypeptide(L)' 'ERITQFIHIPAEPPAIVEDNRPPSSWPSKGRIDVQGLEIRYSPNAPLFLKGITCTFQEGSRVGVVGRTGSGK' A
#
# COMPACT_ATOMS: atom_id res chain seq x y z
N GLU A 1 17.58 16.79 -24.24
CA GLU A 1 17.95 17.33 -22.92
C GLU A 1 17.00 16.95 -21.77
N ARG A 2 15.66 16.97 -21.93
CA ARG A 2 14.74 16.50 -20.87
C ARG A 2 14.69 14.98 -20.69
N ILE A 3 14.91 14.21 -21.75
CA ILE A 3 14.90 12.73 -21.72
C ILE A 3 15.97 12.19 -20.76
N THR A 4 17.17 12.79 -20.74
CA THR A 4 18.25 12.39 -19.84
C THR A 4 17.91 12.61 -18.37
N GLN A 5 17.02 13.56 -18.04
CA GLN A 5 16.57 13.78 -16.66
C GLN A 5 15.69 12.63 -16.16
N PHE A 6 14.86 12.05 -17.03
CA PHE A 6 13.98 10.93 -16.66
C PHE A 6 14.73 9.60 -16.52
N ILE A 7 15.86 9.42 -17.21
CA ILE A 7 16.70 8.20 -17.12
C ILE A 7 17.29 8.01 -15.72
N HIS A 8 17.52 9.10 -14.98
CA HIS A 8 18.17 9.06 -13.66
C HIS A 8 17.18 9.03 -12.49
N ILE A 9 15.87 8.99 -12.76
CA ILE A 9 14.88 8.85 -11.69
C ILE A 9 14.98 7.43 -11.13
N PRO A 10 15.00 7.25 -9.79
CA PRO A 10 14.95 5.93 -9.19
C PRO A 10 13.76 5.14 -9.71
N ALA A 11 14.03 3.96 -10.26
CA ALA A 11 12.97 3.07 -10.70
C ALA A 11 12.17 2.54 -9.50
N GLU A 12 10.89 2.30 -9.71
CA GLU A 12 10.07 1.54 -8.78
C GLU A 12 10.59 0.10 -8.65
N PRO A 13 10.26 -0.60 -7.55
CA PRO A 13 10.57 -2.02 -7.42
C PRO A 13 10.08 -2.84 -8.62
N PRO A 14 10.74 -3.96 -8.95
CA PRO A 14 10.32 -4.83 -10.05
C PRO A 14 8.86 -5.24 -9.92
N ALA A 15 8.12 -5.20 -11.03
CA ALA A 15 6.72 -5.63 -11.06
C ALA A 15 6.53 -7.12 -10.71
N ILE A 16 7.57 -7.94 -10.96
CA ILE A 16 7.58 -9.37 -10.66
C ILE A 16 8.88 -9.70 -9.94
N VAL A 17 8.75 -10.40 -8.80
CA VAL A 17 9.86 -11.01 -8.07
C VAL A 17 9.64 -12.51 -8.12
N GLU A 18 10.34 -13.20 -9.04
CA GLU A 18 10.08 -14.62 -9.36
C GLU A 18 10.18 -15.54 -8.13
N ASP A 19 11.15 -15.28 -7.23
CA ASP A 19 11.37 -16.09 -6.03
C ASP A 19 10.35 -15.84 -4.90
N ASN A 20 9.46 -14.85 -5.03
CA ASN A 20 8.50 -14.47 -4.00
C ASN A 20 7.06 -14.34 -4.55
N ARG A 21 6.73 -15.16 -5.56
CA ARG A 21 5.38 -15.18 -6.10
C ARG A 21 4.46 -16.02 -5.22
N PRO A 22 3.25 -15.53 -4.90
CA PRO A 22 2.28 -16.36 -4.22
C PRO A 22 1.83 -17.50 -5.15
N PRO A 23 1.33 -18.62 -4.60
CA PRO A 23 0.78 -19.70 -5.40
C PRO A 23 -0.44 -19.22 -6.21
N SER A 24 -0.77 -19.93 -7.30
CA SER A 24 -1.90 -19.59 -8.17
C SER A 24 -3.27 -19.58 -7.47
N SER A 25 -3.38 -20.27 -6.32
CA SER A 25 -4.58 -20.30 -5.48
C SER A 25 -4.69 -19.12 -4.50
N TRP A 26 -3.70 -18.22 -4.47
CA TRP A 26 -3.74 -17.04 -3.62
C TRP A 26 -4.54 -15.90 -4.27
N PRO A 27 -5.32 -15.14 -3.48
CA PRO A 27 -5.64 -15.39 -2.08
C PRO A 27 -6.69 -16.49 -1.93
N SER A 28 -6.45 -17.46 -1.05
CA SER A 28 -7.41 -18.54 -0.78
C SER A 28 -8.63 -18.04 0.02
N LYS A 29 -8.45 -16.94 0.76
CA LYS A 29 -9.49 -16.23 1.50
C LYS A 29 -9.26 -14.73 1.41
N GLY A 30 -10.33 -13.95 1.32
CA GLY A 30 -10.29 -12.48 1.27
C GLY A 30 -10.13 -11.79 2.62
N ARG A 31 -9.50 -12.44 3.60
CA ARG A 31 -9.20 -11.81 4.90
C ARG A 31 -8.05 -10.83 4.72
N ILE A 32 -8.18 -9.65 5.30
CA ILE A 32 -7.15 -8.60 5.24
C ILE A 32 -6.81 -8.18 6.66
N ASP A 33 -5.53 -8.27 7.03
CA ASP A 33 -5.01 -7.79 8.30
C ASP A 33 -4.09 -6.60 8.04
N VAL A 34 -4.47 -5.43 8.57
CA VAL A 34 -3.63 -4.22 8.59
C VAL A 34 -2.99 -4.14 9.96
N GLN A 35 -1.67 -4.05 10.02
CA GLN A 35 -0.91 -4.06 11.28
C GLN A 35 0.02 -2.86 11.34
N GLY A 36 -0.22 -1.95 12.28
CA GLY A 36 0.65 -0.81 12.54
C GLY A 36 0.93 0.08 11.32
N LEU A 37 -0.01 0.20 10.39
CA LEU A 37 0.20 0.90 9.13
C LEU A 37 0.44 2.40 9.36
N GLU A 38 1.59 2.86 8.89
CA GLU A 38 2.01 4.26 8.93
C GLU A 38 2.30 4.75 7.50
N ILE A 39 1.80 5.94 7.15
CA ILE A 39 1.99 6.50 5.80
C ILE A 39 2.43 7.97 5.89
N ARG A 40 3.39 8.32 5.04
CA ARG A 40 3.85 9.70 4.75
C ARG A 40 3.97 9.89 3.24
N TYR A 41 3.77 11.11 2.75
CA TYR A 41 3.89 11.43 1.32
C TYR A 41 5.34 11.61 0.84
N SER A 42 6.25 11.97 1.73
CA SER A 42 7.68 12.09 1.43
C SER A 42 8.51 11.69 2.65
N PRO A 43 9.80 11.34 2.49
CA PRO A 43 10.65 10.90 3.59
C PRO A 43 10.69 11.87 4.77
N ASN A 44 10.63 13.17 4.47
CA ASN A 44 10.73 14.27 5.45
C ASN A 44 9.36 14.81 5.90
N ALA A 45 8.26 14.32 5.33
CA ALA A 45 6.91 14.75 5.73
C ALA A 45 6.48 14.03 7.03
N PRO A 46 5.61 14.66 7.84
CA PRO A 46 5.00 13.98 8.98
C PRO A 46 4.12 12.81 8.53
N LEU A 47 3.97 11.81 9.41
CA LEU A 47 3.00 10.74 9.22
C LEU A 47 1.57 11.31 9.21
N PHE A 48 0.80 10.99 8.18
CA PHE A 48 -0.62 11.36 8.10
C PHE A 48 -1.55 10.21 8.50
N LEU A 49 -1.14 8.95 8.28
CA LEU A 49 -1.71 7.78 8.94
C LEU A 49 -0.71 7.26 9.96
N LYS A 50 -1.18 7.01 11.18
CA LYS A 50 -0.35 6.73 12.36
C LYS A 50 -0.80 5.44 13.02
N GLY A 51 -0.17 4.33 12.65
CA GLY A 51 -0.31 3.04 13.34
C GLY A 51 -1.69 2.39 13.20
N ILE A 52 -2.31 2.45 12.02
CA ILE A 52 -3.62 1.83 11.79
C ILE A 52 -3.50 0.31 11.92
N THR A 53 -4.30 -0.28 12.81
CA THR A 53 -4.42 -1.73 12.97
C THR A 53 -5.89 -2.13 12.90
N CYS A 54 -6.26 -2.96 11.93
CA CYS A 54 -7.61 -3.46 11.77
C CYS A 54 -7.62 -4.78 10.97
N THR A 55 -8.66 -5.57 11.18
CA THR A 55 -8.88 -6.82 10.47
C THR A 55 -10.21 -6.79 9.75
N PHE A 56 -10.21 -7.13 8.47
CA PHE A 56 -11.40 -7.33 7.66
C PHE A 56 -11.58 -8.82 7.39
N GLN A 57 -12.73 -9.37 7.81
CA GLN A 57 -13.04 -10.80 7.64
C GLN A 57 -13.40 -11.11 6.19
N GLU A 58 -13.08 -12.33 5.73
CA GLU A 58 -13.50 -12.78 4.40
C GLU A 58 -15.03 -12.67 4.21
N GLY A 59 -15.46 -12.35 2.99
CA GLY A 59 -16.89 -12.23 2.64
C GLY A 59 -17.59 -10.96 3.15
N SER A 60 -16.88 -10.07 3.85
CA SER A 60 -17.46 -8.83 4.39
C SER A 60 -17.47 -7.70 3.37
N ARG A 61 -18.47 -6.81 3.46
CA ARG A 61 -18.49 -5.51 2.77
C ARG A 61 -18.18 -4.41 3.76
N VAL A 62 -17.14 -3.62 3.49
CA VAL A 62 -16.63 -2.60 4.41
C VAL A 62 -16.72 -1.22 3.75
N GLY A 63 -17.28 -0.25 4.46
CA GLY A 63 -17.28 1.15 4.06
C GLY A 63 -16.23 1.95 4.84
N VAL A 64 -15.45 2.77 4.15
CA VAL A 64 -14.47 3.69 4.76
C VAL A 64 -15.04 5.11 4.70
N VAL A 65 -15.26 5.75 5.85
CA VAL A 65 -15.92 7.07 5.96
C VAL A 65 -15.09 8.08 6.74
N GLY A 66 -15.23 9.37 6.41
CA GLY A 66 -14.49 10.44 7.08
C GLY A 66 -14.46 11.75 6.29
N ARG A 67 -14.00 12.82 6.95
CA ARG A 67 -13.96 14.18 6.40
C ARG A 67 -12.92 14.34 5.29
N THR A 68 -12.99 15.43 4.53
CA THR A 68 -11.96 15.80 3.55
C THR A 68 -10.58 15.91 4.22
N GLY A 69 -9.56 15.34 3.59
CA GLY A 69 -8.17 15.35 4.10
C GLY A 69 -7.86 14.31 5.19
N SER A 70 -8.78 13.40 5.52
CA SER A 70 -8.57 12.43 6.61
C SER A 70 -7.71 11.20 6.26
N GLY A 71 -7.16 11.12 5.04
CA GLY A 71 -6.32 9.99 4.63
C GLY A 71 -7.07 8.67 4.41
N LYS A 72 -8.36 8.73 4.06
CA LYS A 72 -9.10 7.57 3.52
C LYS A 72 -8.66 7.29 2.10
#